data_AF-Q1W7C5-F1
#
_entry.id   AF-Q1W7C5-F1
#
_cell.length_a   1.000
_cell.length_b   1.000
_cell.length_c   1.000
_cell.angle_alpha   90.00
_cell.angle_beta   90.00
_cell.angle_gamma   90.00
#
_symmetry.space_group_name_H-M   'P 1'
#
loop_
_entity.id
_entity.type
_entity.pdbx_description
1 polymer ?
#
loop_
_entity_poly.entity_id
_entity_poly.type
_entity_poly.pdbx_seq_one_letter_code
_entity_poly.pdbx_strand_id
1 'polypeptide(L)'
;VADMKAEYIPPREDVIMQNESPDELYIIVSGEVEMIESEMENEPTVWTFKSGDMIGEVGALCCRPQSYTYRTKTLSQLLKIRTSNLIEAMKTRQEDNIIMIKNFLQHHKKLKGLRLGDLLHGVGGDYGDPNMYVNLLTVASTGNA
;
A
#
# COMPACT_ATOMS: atom_id res chain seq x y z
N VAL A 1 -3.55 -20.10 -5.82
CA VAL A 1 -4.08 -18.96 -6.61
C VAL A 1 -4.43 -17.88 -5.61
N ALA A 2 -3.95 -16.65 -5.80
CA ALA A 2 -4.26 -15.55 -4.88
C ALA A 2 -5.78 -15.29 -4.89
N ASP A 3 -6.41 -15.33 -3.72
CA ASP A 3 -7.82 -15.01 -3.54
C ASP A 3 -8.01 -13.50 -3.75
N MET A 4 -8.53 -13.13 -4.93
CA MET A 4 -8.78 -11.76 -5.36
C MET A 4 -10.24 -11.62 -5.78
N LYS A 5 -10.88 -10.52 -5.39
CA LYS A 5 -12.30 -10.27 -5.68
C LYS A 5 -12.45 -8.96 -6.46
N ALA A 6 -13.19 -9.00 -7.57
CA ALA A 6 -13.54 -7.79 -8.30
C ALA A 6 -14.74 -7.10 -7.64
N GLU A 7 -14.64 -5.79 -7.47
CA GLU A 7 -15.69 -4.94 -6.93
C GLU A 7 -15.93 -3.76 -7.87
N TYR A 8 -17.21 -3.42 -8.08
CA TYR A 8 -17.63 -2.28 -8.90
C TYR A 8 -18.16 -1.20 -7.97
N ILE A 9 -17.47 -0.07 -7.94
CA ILE A 9 -17.74 1.01 -7.00
C ILE A 9 -18.15 2.26 -7.78
N PRO A 10 -19.33 2.85 -7.50
CA PRO A 10 -19.79 4.06 -8.19
C PRO A 10 -18.89 5.26 -7.86
N PRO A 11 -18.98 6.38 -8.62
CA PRO A 11 -18.24 7.60 -8.31
C PRO A 11 -18.57 8.16 -6.93
N ARG A 12 -17.58 8.79 -6.30
CA ARG A 12 -17.62 9.50 -5.01
C ARG A 12 -17.78 8.62 -3.77
N GLU A 13 -17.40 7.36 -3.88
CA GLU A 13 -17.37 6.43 -2.74
C GLU A 13 -15.95 6.33 -2.19
N ASP A 14 -15.84 6.34 -0.86
CA ASP A 14 -14.58 6.11 -0.15
C ASP A 14 -14.27 4.62 -0.15
N VAL A 15 -13.19 4.25 -0.84
CA VAL A 15 -12.71 2.87 -0.99
C VAL A 15 -11.84 2.47 0.19
N ILE A 16 -10.99 3.40 0.62
CA ILE A 16 -10.10 3.28 1.77
C ILE A 16 -10.19 4.59 2.52
N MET A 17 -10.34 4.56 3.83
CA MET A 17 -10.35 5.76 4.67
C MET A 17 -9.02 5.98 5.36
N GLN A 18 -8.67 7.25 5.57
CA GLN A 18 -7.54 7.60 6.43
C GLN A 18 -7.71 6.99 7.84
N ASN A 19 -6.60 6.51 8.41
CA ASN A 19 -6.48 5.82 9.69
C ASN A 19 -7.14 4.42 9.77
N GLU A 20 -7.72 3.90 8.69
CA GLU A 20 -8.21 2.51 8.68
C GLU A 20 -7.05 1.50 8.70
N SER A 21 -7.32 0.28 9.18
CA SER A 21 -6.34 -0.82 9.17
C SER A 21 -5.98 -1.23 7.73
N PRO A 22 -4.70 -1.51 7.44
CA PRO A 22 -4.25 -1.84 6.09
C PRO A 22 -4.50 -3.32 5.74
N ASP A 23 -5.72 -3.80 5.97
CA ASP A 23 -6.06 -5.22 5.79
C ASP A 23 -6.19 -5.60 4.31
N GLU A 24 -6.45 -4.60 3.46
CA GLU A 24 -6.79 -4.75 2.06
C GLU A 24 -6.12 -3.67 1.22
N LEU A 25 -5.78 -4.03 -0.01
CA LEU A 25 -5.30 -3.12 -1.05
C LEU A 25 -6.04 -3.41 -2.35
N TYR A 26 -5.97 -2.46 -3.29
CA TYR A 26 -6.72 -2.55 -4.54
C TYR A 26 -5.85 -2.26 -5.75
N ILE A 27 -6.09 -3.00 -6.83
CA ILE A 27 -5.60 -2.68 -8.17
C ILE A 27 -6.75 -2.10 -8.97
N ILE A 28 -6.54 -0.96 -9.63
CA ILE A 28 -7.55 -0.33 -10.47
C ILE A 28 -7.57 -1.05 -11.82
N VAL A 29 -8.66 -1.76 -12.12
CA VAL A 29 -8.85 -2.45 -13.41
C VAL A 29 -9.43 -1.48 -14.45
N SER A 30 -10.34 -0.61 -14.03
CA SER A 30 -10.89 0.47 -14.86
C SER A 30 -11.37 1.63 -13.99
N GLY A 31 -11.43 2.83 -14.56
CA GLY A 31 -11.86 4.04 -13.86
C GLY A 31 -10.71 4.83 -13.24
N GLU A 32 -11.08 5.81 -12.41
CA GLU A 32 -10.16 6.70 -11.71
C GLU A 32 -10.49 6.73 -10.20
N VAL A 33 -9.44 6.82 -9.39
CA VAL A 33 -9.53 6.98 -7.93
C VAL A 33 -8.64 8.16 -7.53
N GLU A 34 -9.10 8.98 -6.61
CA GLU A 34 -8.36 10.13 -6.10
C GLU A 34 -7.92 9.89 -4.65
N MET A 35 -6.71 10.37 -4.33
CA MET A 35 -6.20 10.41 -2.95
C MET A 35 -6.48 11.79 -2.36
N ILE A 36 -7.07 11.80 -1.18
CA ILE A 36 -7.57 12.98 -0.49
C ILE A 36 -6.88 13.07 0.88
N GLU A 37 -6.46 14.29 1.23
CA GLU A 37 -5.97 14.62 2.56
C GLU A 37 -7.13 15.15 3.42
N SER A 38 -7.60 14.35 4.39
CA SER A 38 -8.84 14.65 5.15
C SER A 38 -8.65 15.67 6.27
N GLU A 39 -7.42 16.04 6.61
CA GLU A 39 -7.13 16.97 7.71
C GLU A 39 -7.39 18.45 7.38
N MET A 40 -7.81 18.77 6.15
CA MET A 40 -8.14 20.13 5.72
C MET A 40 -9.63 20.29 5.42
N GLU A 41 -10.21 21.45 5.79
CA GLU A 41 -11.65 21.76 5.57
C GLU A 41 -12.13 21.61 4.12
N ASN A 42 -11.21 21.64 3.15
CA ASN A 42 -11.52 21.58 1.71
C ASN A 42 -11.17 20.23 1.05
N GLU A 43 -10.70 19.22 1.80
CA GLU A 43 -10.35 17.89 1.28
C GLU A 43 -9.59 17.92 -0.07
N PRO A 44 -8.39 18.54 -0.15
CA PRO A 44 -7.71 18.71 -1.42
C PRO A 44 -7.33 17.34 -2.02
N THR A 45 -7.63 17.14 -3.30
CA THR A 45 -7.12 16.02 -4.09
C THR A 45 -5.61 16.15 -4.24
N VAL A 46 -4.87 15.20 -3.67
CA VAL A 46 -3.40 15.14 -3.73
C VAL A 46 -2.94 14.47 -5.02
N TRP A 47 -3.64 13.42 -5.44
CA TRP A 47 -3.27 12.63 -6.61
C TRP A 47 -4.47 11.93 -7.24
N THR A 48 -4.38 11.59 -8.54
CA THR A 48 -5.36 10.76 -9.25
C THR A 48 -4.67 9.53 -9.84
N PHE A 49 -5.22 8.36 -9.51
CA PHE A 49 -4.82 7.04 -9.95
C PHE A 49 -5.75 6.56 -11.06
N LYS A 50 -5.20 5.78 -11.98
CA LYS A 50 -5.88 5.26 -13.17
C LYS A 50 -5.69 3.75 -13.27
N SER A 51 -6.30 3.16 -14.29
CA SER A 51 -6.14 1.74 -14.64
C SER A 51 -4.67 1.30 -14.61
N GLY A 52 -4.41 0.21 -13.90
CA GLY A 52 -3.09 -0.39 -13.68
C GLY A 52 -2.38 0.09 -12.41
N ASP A 53 -2.82 1.19 -11.80
CA ASP A 53 -2.27 1.66 -10.53
C ASP A 53 -2.79 0.83 -9.36
N MET A 54 -2.02 0.84 -8.27
CA MET A 54 -2.35 0.20 -7.00
C MET A 54 -2.55 1.27 -5.93
N ILE A 55 -3.47 1.03 -5.00
CA ILE A 55 -3.75 1.91 -3.86
C ILE A 55 -3.78 1.11 -2.56
N GLY A 56 -3.40 1.74 -1.45
CA GLY A 56 -3.34 1.13 -0.11
C GLY A 56 -2.12 0.24 0.12
N GLU A 57 -1.24 0.10 -0.88
CA GLU A 57 -0.06 -0.75 -0.86
C GLU A 57 1.00 -0.27 0.13
N VAL A 58 1.09 1.04 0.35
CA VAL A 58 1.98 1.60 1.38
C VAL A 58 1.56 1.10 2.76
N GLY A 59 0.28 1.21 3.10
CA GLY A 59 -0.24 0.68 4.37
C GLY A 59 0.01 -0.81 4.50
N ALA A 60 -0.27 -1.57 3.44
CA ALA A 60 -0.12 -3.03 3.40
C ALA A 60 1.33 -3.49 3.61
N LEU A 61 2.29 -2.92 2.87
CA LEU A 61 3.71 -3.31 2.93
C LEU A 61 4.43 -2.74 4.15
N CYS A 62 4.00 -1.59 4.65
CA CYS A 62 4.61 -0.93 5.82
C CYS A 62 3.94 -1.32 7.14
N CYS A 63 2.80 -2.01 7.09
CA CYS A 63 1.98 -2.40 8.23
C CYS A 63 1.62 -1.21 9.12
N ARG A 64 1.05 -0.19 8.48
CA ARG A 64 0.63 1.07 9.11
C ARG A 64 -0.79 1.42 8.72
N PRO A 65 -1.53 2.13 9.59
CA PRO A 65 -2.80 2.72 9.21
C PRO A 65 -2.68 3.56 7.94
N GLN A 66 -3.76 3.60 7.16
CA GLN A 66 -3.78 4.29 5.88
C GLN A 66 -3.59 5.79 6.08
N SER A 67 -2.62 6.39 5.37
CA SER A 67 -2.28 7.81 5.56
C SER A 67 -3.24 8.77 4.87
N TYR A 68 -4.04 8.27 3.93
CA TYR A 68 -4.95 9.07 3.10
C TYR A 68 -6.26 8.34 2.86
N THR A 69 -7.28 9.10 2.52
CA THR A 69 -8.54 8.56 2.00
C THR A 69 -8.42 8.41 0.49
N TYR A 70 -8.91 7.29 -0.06
CA TYR A 70 -8.97 7.04 -1.49
C TYR A 70 -10.43 6.96 -1.93
N ARG A 71 -10.84 7.86 -2.82
CA ARG A 71 -12.23 8.03 -3.25
C ARG A 71 -12.35 7.76 -4.75
N THR A 72 -13.39 7.07 -5.19
CA THR A 72 -13.63 6.89 -6.62
C THR A 72 -14.00 8.22 -7.27
N LYS A 73 -13.38 8.54 -8.41
CA LYS A 73 -13.74 9.72 -9.21
C LYS A 73 -14.72 9.38 -10.33
N THR A 74 -14.63 8.14 -10.84
CA THR A 74 -15.56 7.58 -11.83
C THR A 74 -16.12 6.26 -11.32
N LEU A 75 -17.03 5.63 -12.08
CA LEU A 75 -17.34 4.23 -11.85
C LEU A 75 -16.05 3.43 -12.05
N SER A 76 -15.66 2.68 -11.02
CA SER A 76 -14.36 2.02 -10.99
C SER A 76 -14.53 0.53 -10.70
N GLN A 77 -13.81 -0.28 -11.47
CA GLN A 77 -13.65 -1.70 -11.19
C GLN A 77 -12.34 -1.87 -10.46
N LEU A 78 -12.41 -2.34 -9.22
CA LEU A 78 -11.25 -2.54 -8.36
C LEU A 78 -11.07 -4.02 -8.08
N LEU A 79 -9.83 -4.49 -8.15
CA LEU A 79 -9.46 -5.84 -7.74
C LEU A 79 -8.92 -5.79 -6.32
N LYS A 80 -9.74 -6.30 -5.40
CA LYS A 80 -9.47 -6.35 -3.97
C LYS A 80 -8.55 -7.50 -3.62
N ILE A 81 -7.51 -7.22 -2.86
CA ILE A 81 -6.50 -8.19 -2.41
C ILE A 81 -6.29 -8.01 -0.91
N ARG A 82 -6.37 -9.10 -0.14
CA ARG A 82 -6.00 -9.05 1.28
C ARG A 82 -4.48 -8.90 1.42
N THR A 83 -4.05 -8.03 2.32
CA THR A 83 -2.64 -7.82 2.65
C THR A 83 -1.97 -9.14 3.07
N SER A 84 -2.66 -9.98 3.85
CA SER A 84 -2.16 -11.32 4.22
C SER A 84 -1.83 -12.19 3.01
N ASN A 85 -2.69 -12.18 1.98
CA ASN A 85 -2.53 -12.97 0.77
C ASN A 85 -1.37 -12.44 -0.08
N LEU A 86 -1.20 -11.11 -0.14
CA LEU A 86 -0.05 -10.49 -0.82
C LEU A 86 1.26 -10.90 -0.14
N ILE A 87 1.33 -10.80 1.19
CA ILE A 87 2.51 -11.17 1.98
C ILE A 87 2.83 -12.65 1.80
N GLU A 88 1.82 -13.53 1.86
CA GLU A 88 2.00 -14.97 1.63
C GLU A 88 2.51 -15.24 0.21
N ALA A 89 1.93 -14.60 -0.81
CA ALA A 89 2.39 -14.73 -2.19
C ALA A 89 3.85 -14.27 -2.35
N MET A 90 4.26 -13.17 -1.72
CA MET A 90 5.64 -12.71 -1.71
C MET A 90 6.60 -13.70 -1.03
N LYS A 91 6.14 -14.43 0.00
CA LYS A 91 6.93 -15.48 0.67
C LYS A 91 7.18 -16.70 -0.20
N THR A 92 6.31 -16.98 -1.19
CA THR A 92 6.49 -18.16 -2.07
C THR A 92 7.72 -18.09 -2.97
N ARG A 93 8.21 -16.89 -3.28
CA ARG A 93 9.37 -16.64 -4.18
C ARG A 93 10.29 -15.58 -3.56
N GLN A 94 11.12 -16.01 -2.62
CA GLN A 94 11.92 -15.11 -1.78
C GLN A 94 12.88 -14.20 -2.57
N GLU A 95 13.48 -14.70 -3.66
CA GLU A 95 14.38 -13.91 -4.52
C GLU A 95 13.66 -12.75 -5.21
N ASP A 96 12.42 -12.97 -5.67
CA ASP A 96 11.61 -11.95 -6.35
C ASP A 96 11.07 -10.90 -5.37
N ASN A 97 10.72 -11.32 -4.16
CA ASN A 97 10.30 -10.45 -3.07
C ASN A 97 11.34 -9.34 -2.83
N ILE A 98 12.61 -9.72 -2.73
CA ILE A 98 13.71 -8.79 -2.47
C ILE A 98 13.73 -7.67 -3.52
N ILE A 99 13.62 -8.06 -4.78
CA ILE A 99 13.62 -7.14 -5.92
C ILE A 99 12.36 -6.27 -5.89
N MET A 100 11.20 -6.84 -5.58
CA MET A 100 9.93 -6.13 -5.48
C MET A 100 9.97 -5.05 -4.39
N ILE A 101 10.43 -5.38 -3.18
CA ILE A 101 10.58 -4.42 -2.07
C ILE A 101 11.58 -3.33 -2.45
N LYS A 102 12.70 -3.70 -3.07
CA LYS A 102 13.70 -2.72 -3.53
C LYS A 102 13.09 -1.74 -4.54
N ASN A 103 12.33 -2.24 -5.51
CA ASN A 103 11.66 -1.40 -6.51
C ASN A 103 10.64 -0.47 -5.87
N PHE A 104 9.84 -0.98 -4.92
CA PHE A 104 8.88 -0.21 -4.14
C PHE A 104 9.57 0.95 -3.40
N LEU A 105 10.64 0.67 -2.66
CA LEU A 105 11.39 1.69 -1.92
C LEU A 105 12.06 2.72 -2.83
N GLN A 106 12.57 2.31 -4.01
CA GLN A 106 13.17 3.23 -4.96
C GLN A 106 12.15 4.17 -5.61
N HIS A 107 10.96 3.66 -5.94
CA HIS A 107 9.87 4.46 -6.47
C HIS A 107 9.45 5.54 -5.47
N HIS A 108 9.25 5.14 -4.21
CA HIS A 108 8.80 6.04 -3.14
C HIS A 108 9.89 6.95 -2.58
N LYS A 109 11.19 6.65 -2.75
CA LYS A 109 12.27 7.61 -2.43
C LYS A 109 12.34 8.76 -3.44
N LYS A 110 12.00 8.51 -4.71
CA LYS A 110 11.95 9.55 -5.76
C LYS A 110 10.75 10.49 -5.56
N LEU A 111 9.67 9.98 -4.97
CA LEU A 111 8.51 10.74 -4.49
C LEU A 111 8.83 11.26 -3.07
N LYS A 112 9.48 12.42 -2.97
CA LYS A 112 9.92 13.01 -1.69
C LYS A 112 8.85 12.91 -0.58
N GLY A 113 9.01 12.00 0.38
CA GLY A 113 8.08 11.91 1.52
C GLY A 113 8.30 10.73 2.47
N LEU A 114 8.65 9.54 1.97
CA LEU A 114 8.88 8.39 2.84
C LEU A 114 10.35 8.36 3.28
N ARG A 115 10.67 9.09 4.37
CA ARG A 115 11.94 8.81 5.06
C ARG A 115 11.82 7.39 5.61
N LEU A 116 12.71 6.51 5.17
CA LEU A 116 12.80 5.13 5.65
C LEU A 116 12.84 5.07 7.19
N GLY A 117 13.40 6.11 7.84
CA GLY A 117 13.38 6.28 9.29
C GLY A 117 11.98 6.47 9.88
N ASP A 118 11.06 7.16 9.20
CA ASP A 118 9.68 7.36 9.66
C ASP A 118 8.90 6.06 9.59
N LEU A 119 9.18 5.22 8.59
CA LEU A 119 8.74 3.82 8.43
C LEU A 119 9.24 2.90 9.56
N LEU A 120 10.33 3.29 10.22
CA LEU A 120 10.98 2.58 11.33
C LEU A 120 10.74 3.23 12.71
N HIS A 121 10.13 4.42 12.79
CA HIS A 121 9.97 5.17 14.05
C HIS A 121 8.78 4.71 14.92
N GLY A 122 8.05 3.67 14.49
CA GLY A 122 7.00 3.02 15.27
C GLY A 122 7.43 1.68 15.89
N VAL A 123 8.72 1.32 15.83
CA VAL A 123 9.27 0.05 16.34
C VAL A 123 9.48 0.14 17.85
N GLY A 124 8.37 0.36 18.56
CA GLY A 124 8.29 0.46 20.01
C GLY A 124 6.90 0.05 20.46
N GLY A 125 6.40 -1.08 19.95
CA GLY A 125 5.06 -1.56 20.27
C GLY A 125 4.83 -2.96 19.72
N ASP A 126 4.59 -3.87 20.65
CA ASP A 126 4.38 -5.31 20.52
C ASP A 126 3.33 -5.71 19.46
N TYR A 127 3.77 -6.23 18.32
CA TYR A 127 3.02 -7.13 17.44
C TYR A 127 3.99 -8.17 16.89
N GLY A 128 4.08 -9.29 17.59
CA GLY A 128 5.09 -10.33 17.44
C GLY A 128 4.93 -11.23 16.21
N ASP A 129 5.32 -10.75 15.02
CA ASP A 129 5.86 -11.64 13.98
C ASP A 129 7.28 -11.18 13.57
N PRO A 130 8.34 -11.80 14.12
CA PRO A 130 9.73 -11.54 13.75
C PRO A 130 10.01 -11.68 12.24
N ASN A 131 9.22 -12.48 11.50
CA ASN A 131 9.43 -12.68 10.06
C ASN A 131 8.95 -11.51 9.19
N MET A 132 8.09 -10.62 9.72
CA MET A 132 7.70 -9.40 9.02
C MET A 132 8.83 -8.36 9.04
N TYR A 133 9.56 -8.30 10.15
CA TYR A 133 10.70 -7.41 10.36
C TYR A 133 11.95 -7.85 9.58
N VAL A 134 12.16 -9.16 9.44
CA VAL A 134 13.32 -9.73 8.74
C VAL A 134 13.28 -9.44 7.23
N ASN A 135 12.10 -9.40 6.59
CA ASN A 135 12.05 -9.22 5.13
C ASN A 135 12.29 -7.78 4.63
N LEU A 136 12.08 -6.73 5.43
CA LEU A 136 12.48 -5.37 5.00
C LEU A 136 13.91 -5.01 5.45
N LEU A 137 14.30 -5.40 6.67
CA LEU A 137 15.60 -5.07 7.26
C LEU A 137 16.75 -5.96 6.79
N THR A 138 16.55 -7.28 6.62
CA THR A 138 17.60 -8.20 6.11
C THR A 138 17.88 -7.95 4.63
N VAL A 139 16.88 -7.48 3.89
CA VAL A 139 16.98 -7.23 2.45
C VAL A 139 17.66 -5.91 2.13
N ALA A 140 17.45 -4.88 2.95
CA ALA A 140 18.18 -3.61 2.82
C ALA A 140 19.65 -3.72 3.28
N SER A 141 19.96 -4.61 4.22
CA SER A 141 21.32 -4.79 4.77
C SER A 141 22.20 -5.74 3.95
N THR A 142 21.62 -6.64 3.16
CA THR A 142 22.38 -7.55 2.26
C THR A 142 22.73 -6.94 0.90
N GLY A 143 22.28 -5.71 0.62
CA GLY A 143 22.50 -5.00 -0.65
C GLY A 143 23.66 -4.00 -0.67
N ASN A 144 24.53 -4.01 0.34
CA ASN A 144 25.79 -3.25 0.33
C ASN A 144 26.97 -4.24 0.38
N ALA A 145 27.35 -4.72 -0.80
CA ALA A 145 28.70 -5.17 -1.17
C ALA A 145 28.94 -4.76 -2.63
#